data_AF-A0A921Z8K1-F1
#
_entry.id   AF-A0A921Z8K1-F1
#
_cell.length_a   1.000
_cell.length_b   1.000
_cell.length_c   1.000
_cell.angle_alpha   90.00
_cell.angle_beta   90.00
_cell.angle_gamma   90.00
#
_symmetry.space_group_name_H-M   'P 1'
#
loop_
_entity.id
_entity.type
_entity.pdbx_description
1 polymer ?
#
loop_
_entity_poly.entity_id
_entity_poly.type
_entity_poly.pdbx_seq_one_letter_code
_entity_poly.pdbx_strand_id
1 'polypeptide(L)'
;MFYLLHVILLTYLSNNLYSAAESSNRGEKNGQELLLCRKCGADVADSFYIFSKPSPGARKTEKQNLFGKQNVTVQTLINPFGVKFEVVTMEKARCDNIGPQQGADSWFPGFTWRICACPHCGQHLGWTFESSDKREKDHINSFHGLILANVLGENCKCFIV
;
A
#
# COMPACT_ATOMS: atom_id res chain seq x y z
N MET A 1 -11.17 -36.75 -35.09
CA MET A 1 -10.48 -37.05 -33.81
C MET A 1 -9.15 -36.30 -33.65
N PHE A 2 -8.33 -36.14 -34.70
CA PHE A 2 -7.06 -35.38 -34.61
C PHE A 2 -7.19 -33.89 -34.27
N TYR A 3 -8.26 -33.22 -34.73
CA TYR A 3 -8.47 -31.79 -34.47
C TYR A 3 -8.67 -31.47 -32.98
N LEU A 4 -9.36 -32.34 -32.24
CA LEU A 4 -9.63 -32.14 -30.81
C LEU A 4 -8.34 -32.26 -29.98
N LEU A 5 -7.45 -33.19 -30.35
CA LEU A 5 -6.15 -33.38 -29.69
C LEU A 5 -5.21 -32.20 -29.91
N HIS A 6 -5.22 -31.59 -31.10
CA HIS A 6 -4.43 -30.38 -31.38
C HIS A 6 -4.91 -29.16 -30.57
N VAL A 7 -6.22 -28.98 -30.43
CA VAL A 7 -6.79 -27.88 -29.62
C VAL A 7 -6.40 -28.04 -28.14
N ILE A 8 -6.53 -29.25 -27.59
CA ILE A 8 -6.15 -29.53 -26.20
C ILE A 8 -4.65 -29.29 -25.98
N LEU A 9 -3.79 -29.75 -26.90
CA LEU A 9 -2.35 -29.54 -26.82
C LEU A 9 -1.99 -28.04 -26.87
N LEU A 10 -2.64 -27.27 -27.74
CA LEU A 10 -2.40 -25.83 -27.85
C LEU A 10 -2.85 -25.08 -26.57
N THR A 11 -3.98 -25.45 -25.98
CA THR A 11 -4.43 -24.86 -24.69
C THR A 11 -3.52 -25.24 -23.52
N TYR A 12 -2.98 -26.45 -23.52
CA TYR A 12 -2.06 -26.91 -22.50
C TYR A 12 -0.70 -26.19 -22.60
N LEU A 13 -0.21 -25.98 -23.84
CA LEU A 13 1.00 -25.22 -24.11
C LEU A 13 0.83 -23.74 -23.75
N SER A 14 -0.32 -23.12 -24.07
CA SER A 14 -0.58 -21.72 -23.67
C SER A 14 -0.67 -21.54 -22.16
N ASN A 15 -1.28 -22.48 -21.43
CA ASN A 15 -1.38 -22.41 -19.97
C ASN A 15 -0.03 -22.63 -19.28
N ASN A 16 0.81 -23.51 -19.82
CA ASN A 16 2.19 -23.68 -19.32
C ASN A 16 3.07 -22.47 -19.65
N LEU A 17 2.92 -21.87 -20.83
CA LEU A 17 3.63 -20.64 -21.18
C LEU A 17 3.19 -19.46 -20.30
N TYR A 18 1.89 -19.38 -19.97
CA TYR A 18 1.34 -18.38 -19.07
C TYR A 18 1.88 -18.55 -17.64
N SER A 19 1.91 -19.78 -17.12
CA SER A 19 2.48 -20.06 -15.79
C SER A 19 4.00 -19.85 -15.72
N ALA A 20 4.73 -20.09 -16.81
CA ALA A 20 6.17 -19.86 -16.88
C ALA A 20 6.54 -18.37 -16.98
N ALA A 21 5.67 -17.52 -17.54
CA ALA A 21 5.89 -16.08 -17.63
C ALA A 21 5.68 -15.35 -16.28
N GLU A 22 4.98 -15.97 -15.32
CA GLU A 22 4.71 -15.37 -14.01
C GLU A 22 5.78 -15.67 -12.94
N SER A 23 6.81 -16.46 -13.25
CA SER A 23 8.03 -16.48 -12.45
C SER A 23 8.89 -15.25 -12.77
N SER A 24 8.34 -14.06 -12.51
CA SER A 24 9.16 -12.87 -12.35
C SER A 24 10.19 -13.20 -11.28
N ASN A 25 11.45 -13.12 -11.70
CA ASN A 25 12.64 -13.31 -10.89
C ASN A 25 12.60 -12.26 -9.75
N ARG A 26 11.86 -12.54 -8.66
CA ARG A 26 12.02 -11.86 -7.37
C ARG A 26 13.40 -12.27 -6.89
N GLY A 27 14.42 -11.59 -7.40
CA GLY A 27 15.71 -11.58 -6.74
C GLY A 27 15.44 -11.29 -5.28
N GLU A 28 15.90 -12.18 -4.40
CA GLU A 28 15.86 -12.02 -2.95
C GLU A 28 16.56 -10.72 -2.58
N LYS A 29 15.81 -9.61 -2.63
CA LYS A 29 16.27 -8.33 -2.10
C LYS A 29 16.04 -8.40 -0.61
N ASN A 30 17.10 -8.84 0.07
CA ASN A 30 17.17 -9.00 1.52
C ASN A 30 16.45 -7.83 2.26
N GLY A 31 15.33 -8.11 2.92
CA GLY A 31 14.56 -7.15 3.72
C GLY A 31 13.49 -6.31 2.98
N GLN A 32 13.15 -6.64 1.73
CA GLN A 32 11.96 -6.11 1.06
C GLN A 32 10.77 -7.06 1.26
N GLU A 33 9.60 -6.51 1.54
CA GLU A 33 8.40 -7.28 1.87
C GLU A 33 7.20 -6.64 1.18
N LEU A 34 6.35 -7.45 0.56
CA LEU A 34 5.06 -7.00 0.11
C LEU A 34 4.15 -6.67 1.28
N LEU A 35 3.42 -5.57 1.14
CA LEU A 35 2.32 -5.23 2.02
C LEU A 35 1.02 -5.68 1.37
N LEU A 36 0.26 -6.48 2.10
CA LEU A 36 -0.99 -7.08 1.71
C LEU A 36 -2.15 -6.39 2.42
N CYS A 37 -3.30 -6.30 1.75
CA CYS A 37 -4.55 -5.90 2.39
C CYS A 37 -4.91 -6.94 3.45
N ARG A 38 -5.08 -6.51 4.71
CA ARG A 38 -5.43 -7.43 5.80
C ARG A 38 -6.74 -8.19 5.57
N LYS A 39 -7.69 -7.59 4.85
CA LYS A 39 -9.03 -8.16 4.64
C LYS A 39 -9.05 -9.27 3.58
N CYS A 40 -8.33 -9.10 2.47
CA CYS A 40 -8.43 -10.02 1.31
C CYS A 40 -7.10 -10.60 0.84
N GLY A 41 -5.96 -10.18 1.40
CA GLY A 41 -4.64 -10.67 1.01
C GLY A 41 -4.07 -10.07 -0.28
N ALA A 42 -4.79 -9.19 -0.97
CA ALA A 42 -4.29 -8.57 -2.20
C ALA A 42 -3.06 -7.68 -1.93
N ASP A 43 -2.08 -7.70 -2.83
CA ASP A 43 -0.89 -6.82 -2.79
C ASP A 43 -1.28 -5.35 -2.93
N VAL A 44 -0.96 -4.52 -1.93
CA VAL A 44 -1.30 -3.09 -1.90
C VAL A 44 -0.09 -2.18 -1.90
N ALA A 45 1.09 -2.61 -1.45
CA ALA A 45 2.31 -1.81 -1.50
C ALA A 45 3.56 -2.69 -1.37
N ASP A 46 4.74 -2.06 -1.48
CA ASP A 46 6.04 -2.70 -1.27
C ASP A 46 6.80 -1.90 -0.20
N SER A 47 7.43 -2.59 0.76
CA SER A 47 8.15 -1.95 1.85
C SER A 47 9.35 -1.10 1.39
N PHE A 48 9.80 -1.29 0.15
CA PHE A 48 10.76 -0.40 -0.52
C PHE A 48 10.28 1.05 -0.60
N TYR A 49 8.98 1.30 -0.75
CA TYR A 49 8.43 2.64 -0.88
C TYR A 49 8.09 3.31 0.46
N ILE A 50 8.43 2.68 1.59
CA ILE A 50 8.28 3.31 2.90
C ILE A 50 9.25 4.48 3.01
N PHE A 51 8.72 5.65 3.33
CA PHE A 51 9.51 6.83 3.65
C PHE A 51 8.89 7.54 4.86
N SER A 52 9.50 8.62 5.35
CA SER A 52 8.99 9.37 6.50
C SER A 52 8.65 10.79 6.10
N LYS A 53 7.35 11.10 5.96
CA LYS A 53 6.86 12.48 5.99
C LYS A 53 6.22 12.76 7.35
N PRO A 54 6.79 13.64 8.18
CA PRO A 54 6.20 13.97 9.47
C PRO A 54 4.90 14.77 9.29
N SER A 55 3.86 14.38 10.00
CA SER A 55 2.65 15.18 10.18
C SER A 55 2.86 16.12 11.38
N PRO A 56 2.70 17.44 11.22
CA PRO A 56 2.74 18.39 12.36
C PRO A 56 1.67 18.11 13.42
N GLY A 57 0.58 17.44 13.06
CA GLY A 57 -0.52 17.07 13.95
C GLY A 57 -0.40 15.68 14.59
N ALA A 58 0.72 14.98 14.41
CA ALA A 58 0.92 13.67 15.01
C ALA A 58 0.87 13.75 16.55
N ARG A 59 -0.06 12.99 17.15
CA ARG A 59 -0.19 12.92 18.62
C ARG A 59 0.97 12.16 19.26
N LYS A 60 1.52 11.20 18.52
CA LYS A 60 2.66 10.37 18.91
C LYS A 60 3.39 9.95 17.65
N THR A 61 4.71 9.89 17.72
CA THR A 61 5.57 9.38 16.65
C THR A 61 6.53 8.36 17.25
N GLU A 62 6.57 7.16 16.67
CA GLU A 62 7.40 6.07 17.16
C GLU A 62 8.20 5.43 16.03
N LYS A 63 9.28 4.75 16.40
CA LYS A 63 10.10 3.94 15.50
C LYS A 63 9.79 2.48 15.76
N GLN A 64 9.34 1.77 14.74
CA GLN A 64 8.99 0.35 14.83
C GLN A 64 9.73 -0.44 13.74
N ASN A 65 10.01 -1.71 14.01
CA ASN A 65 10.54 -2.63 13.00
C ASN A 65 9.35 -3.28 12.30
N LEU A 66 9.08 -2.87 11.06
CA LEU A 66 7.90 -3.27 10.31
C LEU A 66 8.31 -3.65 8.87
N PHE A 67 7.64 -4.66 8.30
CA PHE A 67 7.75 -5.02 6.89
C PHE A 67 9.19 -5.28 6.40
N GLY A 68 9.99 -5.98 7.22
CA GLY A 68 11.41 -6.22 6.95
C GLY A 68 12.32 -4.99 7.09
N LYS A 69 11.79 -3.83 7.50
CA LYS A 69 12.53 -2.58 7.70
C LYS A 69 12.71 -2.26 9.19
N GLN A 70 13.83 -1.62 9.52
CA GLN A 70 14.08 -1.10 10.87
C GLN A 70 13.73 0.38 10.96
N ASN A 71 13.33 0.84 12.15
CA ASN A 71 13.09 2.25 12.44
C ASN A 71 12.07 2.94 11.50
N VAL A 72 11.03 2.22 11.08
CA VAL A 72 9.90 2.78 10.34
C VAL A 72 9.16 3.76 11.23
N THR A 73 8.90 4.97 10.71
CA THR A 73 8.13 5.99 11.42
C THR A 73 6.65 5.63 11.39
N VAL A 74 6.07 5.40 12.58
CA VAL A 74 4.63 5.24 12.77
C VAL A 74 4.10 6.47 13.48
N GLN A 75 3.05 7.06 12.92
CA GLN A 75 2.45 8.29 13.44
C GLN A 75 1.02 8.01 13.91
N THR A 76 0.72 8.32 15.16
CA THR A 76 -0.65 8.30 15.68
C THR A 76 -1.35 9.60 15.30
N LEU A 77 -2.31 9.50 14.39
CA LEU A 77 -3.10 10.61 13.88
C LEU A 77 -4.54 10.47 14.34
N ILE A 78 -5.22 11.60 14.59
CA ILE A 78 -6.60 11.63 15.08
C ILE A 78 -7.42 12.43 14.07
N ASN A 79 -8.52 11.85 13.59
CA ASN A 79 -9.43 12.57 12.70
C ASN A 79 -10.34 13.53 13.51
N PRO A 80 -11.11 14.42 12.85
CA PRO A 80 -12.01 15.35 13.53
C PRO A 80 -13.06 14.69 14.44
N PHE A 81 -13.39 13.43 14.18
CA PHE A 81 -14.34 12.63 14.97
C PHE A 81 -13.67 11.93 16.17
N GLY A 82 -12.38 12.17 16.44
CA GLY A 82 -11.66 11.57 17.56
C GLY A 82 -11.16 10.15 17.32
N VAL A 83 -11.31 9.60 16.11
CA VAL A 83 -10.83 8.26 15.76
C VAL A 83 -9.33 8.29 15.54
N LYS A 84 -8.62 7.38 16.20
CA LYS A 84 -7.16 7.27 16.16
C LYS A 84 -6.72 6.27 15.09
N PHE A 85 -5.66 6.62 14.36
CA PHE A 85 -5.03 5.77 13.35
C PHE A 85 -3.53 5.76 13.54
N GLU A 86 -2.93 4.58 13.51
CA GLU A 86 -1.48 4.42 13.35
C GLU A 86 -1.17 4.36 11.85
N VAL A 87 -0.40 5.34 11.38
CA VAL A 87 -0.18 5.56 9.95
C VAL A 87 1.29 5.48 9.61
N VAL A 88 1.60 4.79 8.50
CA VAL A 88 2.91 4.78 7.84
C VAL A 88 2.81 5.49 6.50
N THR A 89 3.83 6.28 6.16
CA THR A 89 3.88 7.02 4.88
C THR A 89 4.61 6.24 3.80
N MET A 90 4.03 6.19 2.60
CA MET A 90 4.54 5.43 1.46
C MET A 90 4.52 6.26 0.19
N GLU A 91 5.59 6.21 -0.60
CA GLU A 91 5.66 6.93 -1.88
C GLU A 91 4.69 6.35 -2.90
N LYS A 92 4.46 5.02 -2.85
CA LYS A 92 3.56 4.32 -3.76
C LYS A 92 2.73 3.28 -3.02
N ALA A 93 1.45 3.26 -3.34
CA ALA A 93 0.51 2.20 -2.97
C ALA A 93 -0.51 2.01 -4.10
N ARG A 94 -1.06 0.79 -4.20
CA ARG A 94 -2.16 0.44 -5.10
C ARG A 94 -3.47 0.65 -4.36
N CYS A 95 -4.19 1.71 -4.70
CA CYS A 95 -5.53 1.93 -4.20
C CYS A 95 -6.43 2.71 -5.15
N ASP A 96 -7.72 2.48 -4.98
CA ASP A 96 -8.78 3.25 -5.61
C ASP A 96 -9.08 4.47 -4.75
N ASN A 97 -8.96 5.66 -5.35
CA ASN A 97 -9.17 6.93 -4.65
C ASN A 97 -10.65 7.31 -4.65
N ILE A 98 -11.31 7.16 -3.51
CA ILE A 98 -12.76 7.39 -3.35
C ILE A 98 -13.06 8.84 -2.94
N GLY A 99 -14.09 9.44 -3.57
CA GLY A 99 -14.57 10.80 -3.27
C GLY A 99 -13.68 11.91 -3.84
N PRO A 100 -14.11 13.18 -3.86
CA PRO A 100 -13.29 14.29 -4.37
C PRO A 100 -12.09 14.59 -3.46
N GLN A 101 -11.10 15.32 -3.98
CA GLN A 101 -9.97 15.82 -3.18
C GLN A 101 -10.47 16.73 -2.05
N GLN A 102 -9.96 16.53 -0.84
CA GLN A 102 -10.32 17.30 0.35
C GLN A 102 -9.09 17.97 0.97
N GLY A 103 -9.14 19.29 1.16
CA GLY A 103 -8.09 20.01 1.89
C GLY A 103 -8.36 20.14 3.39
N ALA A 104 -9.63 20.11 3.79
CA ALA A 104 -10.03 20.24 5.19
C ALA A 104 -9.49 19.08 6.02
N ASP A 105 -9.05 19.39 7.25
CA ASP A 105 -8.57 18.40 8.22
C ASP A 105 -7.41 17.51 7.73
N SER A 106 -6.65 17.99 6.74
CA SER A 106 -5.45 17.30 6.29
C SER A 106 -4.41 17.27 7.41
N TRP A 107 -3.88 16.07 7.70
CA TRP A 107 -2.76 15.91 8.61
C TRP A 107 -1.42 16.42 8.05
N PHE A 108 -1.37 16.72 6.75
CA PHE A 108 -0.17 17.18 6.05
C PHE A 108 -0.49 18.52 5.38
N PRO A 109 -0.13 19.65 6.01
CA PRO A 109 -0.33 20.97 5.42
C PRO A 109 0.25 21.07 4.01
N GLY A 110 -0.46 21.71 3.09
CA GLY A 110 -0.10 21.78 1.67
C GLY A 110 -0.61 20.60 0.84
N PHE A 111 -1.17 19.55 1.44
CA PHE A 111 -1.72 18.39 0.74
C PHE A 111 -3.24 18.29 0.91
N THR A 112 -3.91 18.00 -0.20
CA THR A 112 -5.28 17.47 -0.18
C THR A 112 -5.24 15.95 -0.01
N TRP A 113 -6.34 15.36 0.44
CA TRP A 113 -6.45 13.92 0.64
C TRP A 113 -7.70 13.32 -0.01
N ARG A 114 -7.61 12.03 -0.33
CA ARG A 114 -8.73 11.16 -0.74
C ARG A 114 -8.64 9.84 0.01
N ILE A 115 -9.77 9.17 0.16
CA ILE A 115 -9.79 7.82 0.74
C ILE A 115 -9.10 6.85 -0.22
N CYS A 116 -8.11 6.13 0.26
CA CYS A 116 -7.37 5.08 -0.46
C CYS A 116 -7.99 3.73 -0.08
N ALA A 117 -8.79 3.16 -0.99
CA ALA A 117 -9.48 1.89 -0.81
C ALA A 117 -8.76 0.74 -1.54
N CYS A 118 -8.82 -0.46 -0.98
CA CYS A 118 -8.28 -1.66 -1.63
C CYS A 118 -9.03 -1.91 -2.95
N PRO A 119 -8.34 -1.96 -4.10
CA PRO A 119 -9.00 -2.15 -5.40
C PRO A 119 -9.73 -3.48 -5.53
N HIS A 120 -9.37 -4.46 -4.69
CA HIS A 120 -9.95 -5.80 -4.75
C HIS A 120 -11.18 -5.99 -3.87
N CYS A 121 -11.22 -5.38 -2.68
CA CYS A 121 -12.29 -5.63 -1.69
C CYS A 121 -12.93 -4.37 -1.09
N GLY A 122 -12.51 -3.18 -1.53
CA GLY A 122 -13.00 -1.89 -1.06
C GLY A 122 -12.61 -1.53 0.38
N GLN A 123 -11.79 -2.33 1.07
CA GLN A 123 -11.32 -2.02 2.43
C GLN A 123 -10.63 -0.66 2.44
N HIS A 124 -10.99 0.22 3.39
CA HIS A 124 -10.27 1.47 3.62
C HIS A 124 -8.84 1.16 4.06
N LEU A 125 -7.85 1.39 3.20
CA LEU A 125 -6.43 1.16 3.51
C LEU A 125 -5.78 2.39 4.16
N GLY A 126 -6.29 3.58 3.87
CA GLY A 126 -5.84 4.85 4.42
C GLY A 126 -6.16 5.99 3.47
N TRP A 127 -5.21 6.88 3.24
CA TRP A 127 -5.42 8.09 2.42
C TRP A 127 -4.32 8.29 1.39
N THR A 128 -4.69 8.82 0.23
CA THR A 128 -3.76 9.35 -0.76
C THR A 128 -3.70 10.86 -0.59
N PHE A 129 -2.49 11.39 -0.44
CA PHE A 129 -2.20 12.80 -0.29
C PHE A 129 -1.59 13.35 -1.57
N GLU A 130 -2.13 14.45 -2.07
CA GLU A 130 -1.67 15.11 -3.30
C GLU A 130 -1.40 16.58 -3.00
N SER A 131 -0.22 17.06 -3.40
CA SER A 131 0.18 18.45 -3.16
C SER A 131 -0.79 19.41 -3.88
N SER A 132 -1.15 20.47 -3.15
CA SER A 132 -1.99 21.56 -3.65
C SER A 132 -1.20 22.58 -4.50
N ASP A 133 0.15 22.60 -4.42
CA ASP A 133 1.01 23.44 -5.25
C ASP A 133 2.11 22.60 -5.93
N LYS A 134 2.17 22.67 -7.26
CA LYS A 134 3.20 21.99 -8.06
C LYS A 134 4.64 22.47 -7.79
N ARG A 135 4.83 23.48 -6.94
CA ARG A 135 6.12 24.03 -6.48
C ARG A 135 6.47 23.60 -5.04
N GLU A 136 5.86 22.52 -4.55
CA GLU A 136 6.20 21.93 -3.25
C GLU A 136 7.71 21.75 -3.10
N LYS A 137 8.28 22.28 -2.00
CA LYS A 137 9.73 22.31 -1.76
C LYS A 137 10.34 20.91 -1.58
N ASP A 138 9.53 19.92 -1.24
CA ASP A 138 9.97 18.58 -0.89
C ASP A 138 10.03 17.62 -2.10
N HIS A 139 9.74 18.09 -3.33
CA HIS A 139 9.65 17.28 -4.58
C HIS A 139 8.64 16.11 -4.55
N ILE A 140 7.93 15.89 -3.45
CA ILE A 140 6.90 14.86 -3.31
C ILE A 140 5.56 15.46 -3.75
N ASN A 141 5.13 15.12 -4.96
CA ASN A 141 3.85 15.59 -5.50
C ASN A 141 2.66 14.80 -4.97
N SER A 142 2.87 13.54 -4.60
CA SER A 142 1.87 12.70 -3.95
C SER A 142 2.51 11.60 -3.13
N PHE A 143 1.77 11.10 -2.14
CA PHE A 143 2.15 9.94 -1.32
C PHE A 143 0.90 9.33 -0.68
N HIS A 144 1.06 8.25 0.07
CA HIS A 144 -0.02 7.57 0.77
C HIS A 144 0.27 7.45 2.26
N GLY A 145 -0.76 7.60 3.09
CA GLY A 145 -0.73 7.24 4.50
C GLY A 145 -1.56 5.98 4.70
N LEU A 146 -0.91 4.83 4.90
CA LEU A 146 -1.60 3.56 5.13
C LEU A 146 -1.82 3.30 6.62
N ILE A 147 -3.01 2.83 6.98
CA ILE A 147 -3.40 2.44 8.33
C ILE A 147 -2.77 1.09 8.64
N LEU A 148 -1.91 1.04 9.65
CA LEU A 148 -1.15 -0.16 10.01
C LEU A 148 -2.05 -1.36 10.31
N ALA A 149 -3.18 -1.12 10.98
CA ALA A 149 -4.17 -2.15 11.28
C ALA A 149 -4.84 -2.76 10.03
N ASN A 150 -4.77 -2.13 8.86
CA ASN A 150 -5.45 -2.59 7.64
C ASN A 150 -4.50 -3.24 6.62
N VAL A 151 -3.20 -3.28 6.94
CA VAL A 151 -2.18 -3.94 6.13
C VAL A 151 -1.42 -5.00 6.94
N LEU A 152 -0.80 -5.93 6.22
CA LEU A 152 0.05 -7.00 6.73
C LEU A 152 1.29 -7.11 5.86
N GLY A 153 2.43 -7.50 6.42
CA GLY A 153 3.56 -7.94 5.60
C GLY A 153 3.38 -9.39 5.16
N GLU A 154 3.86 -9.77 3.97
CA GLU A 154 3.78 -11.16 3.46
C GLU A 154 4.49 -12.19 4.36
N ASN A 155 5.50 -11.78 5.12
CA ASN A 155 6.25 -12.62 6.07
C ASN A 155 5.70 -12.52 7.51
N CYS A 156 4.59 -11.80 7.70
CA CYS A 156 4.01 -11.63 9.01
C CYS A 156 3.56 -12.98 9.58
N LYS A 157 4.20 -13.41 10.67
CA LYS A 157 3.77 -14.57 11.48
C LYS A 157 2.55 -14.23 12.36
N CYS A 158 1.63 -13.41 11.87
CA CYS A 158 0.36 -13.20 12.53
C CYS A 158 -0.48 -14.46 12.28
N PHE A 159 -0.51 -15.35 13.26
CA PHE A 159 -1.53 -16.39 13.32
C PHE A 159 -2.88 -15.71 13.15
N ILE A 160 -3.60 -16.10 12.10
CA ILE A 160 -5.05 -15.92 12.01
C ILE A 160 -5.58 -16.82 13.13
N VAL A 161 -5.85 -16.24 14.30
CA VAL A 161 -6.57 -16.90 15.39
C VAL A 161 -8.03 -16.53 15.27
#